data_AF-A0A954BRY4-F1
#
_entry.id   AF-A0A954BRY4-F1
#
_cell.length_a   1.000
_cell.length_b   1.000
_cell.length_c   1.000
_cell.angle_alpha   90.00
_cell.angle_beta   90.00
_cell.angle_gamma   90.00
#
_symmetry.space_group_name_H-M   'P 1'
#
loop_
_entity.id
_entity.type
_entity.pdbx_description
1 polymer ?
#
loop_
_entity_poly.entity_id
_entity_poly.type
_entity_poly.pdbx_seq_one_letter_code
_entity_poly.pdbx_strand_id
1 'polypeptide(L)'
;MRILSYLITIPLAVALVLFAISNQEMVVVEMWPLPFASRPLPLYTIVLVPAAIAFFLGGLIVWMGGGHTRRLARQRKRAVANLRAELERLQASKNRVDQAMARVNEARRIEAATDGARDAARRELPSPDRAA
;
A
#
# COMPACT_ATOMS: atom_id res chain seq x y z
N MET A 1 -6.99 -13.62 0.96
CA MET A 1 -8.06 -13.79 1.98
C MET A 1 -9.44 -14.18 1.42
N ARG A 2 -9.64 -14.42 0.11
CA ARG A 2 -10.98 -14.77 -0.41
C ARG A 2 -11.38 -16.24 -0.20
N ILE A 3 -10.40 -17.15 -0.20
CA ILE A 3 -10.64 -18.60 -0.05
C ILE A 3 -11.19 -18.95 1.33
N LEU A 4 -10.74 -18.25 2.38
CA LEU A 4 -11.21 -18.49 3.75
C LEU A 4 -12.68 -18.12 3.94
N SER A 5 -13.18 -17.07 3.27
CA SER A 5 -14.61 -16.75 3.27
C SER A 5 -15.42 -17.85 2.60
N TYR A 6 -15.01 -18.34 1.42
CA TYR A 6 -15.73 -19.42 0.74
C TYR A 6 -15.77 -20.72 1.56
N LEU A 7 -14.72 -21.00 2.33
CA LEU A 7 -14.66 -22.17 3.21
C LEU A 7 -15.74 -22.17 4.29
N ILE A 8 -16.22 -21.00 4.72
CA ILE A 8 -17.28 -20.87 5.75
C ILE A 8 -18.64 -20.67 5.09
N THR A 9 -18.70 -19.89 4.01
CA THR A 9 -19.95 -19.55 3.34
C THR A 9 -20.59 -20.75 2.64
N ILE A 10 -19.80 -21.61 1.98
CA ILE A 10 -20.33 -22.77 1.25
C ILE A 10 -20.97 -23.78 2.21
N PRO A 11 -20.30 -24.25 3.28
CA PRO A 11 -20.91 -25.18 4.23
C PRO A 11 -22.15 -24.61 4.90
N LEU A 12 -22.13 -23.32 5.25
CA LEU A 12 -23.28 -22.64 5.85
C LEU A 12 -24.48 -22.60 4.89
N ALA A 13 -24.25 -22.27 3.61
CA ALA A 13 -25.30 -22.27 2.59
C ALA A 13 -25.87 -23.67 2.37
N VAL A 14 -25.02 -24.70 2.33
CA VAL A 14 -25.45 -26.11 2.21
C VAL A 14 -26.30 -26.51 3.43
N ALA A 15 -25.87 -26.16 4.65
CA ALA A 15 -26.63 -26.44 5.87
C ALA A 15 -28.01 -25.78 5.86
N LEU A 16 -28.10 -24.52 5.41
CA LEU A 16 -29.37 -23.80 5.27
C LEU A 16 -30.29 -24.48 4.25
N VAL A 17 -29.77 -24.89 3.09
CA VAL A 17 -30.55 -25.61 2.07
C VAL A 17 -31.04 -26.96 2.59
N LEU A 18 -30.18 -27.73 3.27
CA LEU A 18 -30.57 -29.00 3.89
C LEU A 18 -31.64 -28.81 4.97
N PHE A 19 -31.49 -27.78 5.80
CA PHE A 19 -32.51 -27.41 6.78
C PHE A 19 -33.83 -27.08 6.09
N ALA A 20 -33.80 -26.35 4.97
CA ALA A 20 -35.00 -26.00 4.21
C ALA A 20 -35.76 -27.21 3.66
N ILE A 21 -35.02 -28.15 3.08
CA ILE A 21 -35.59 -29.37 2.49
C ILE A 21 -36.15 -30.29 3.58
N SER A 22 -35.44 -30.40 4.71
CA SER A 22 -35.86 -31.27 5.82
C SER A 22 -37.01 -30.69 6.64
N ASN A 23 -37.17 -29.37 6.70
CA ASN A 23 -38.13 -28.68 7.58
C ASN A 23 -39.25 -27.99 6.78
N GLN A 24 -39.96 -28.78 5.95
CA GLN A 24 -41.12 -28.33 5.17
C GLN A 24 -42.45 -28.38 5.94
N GLU A 25 -42.42 -28.77 7.21
CA GLU A 25 -43.61 -28.85 8.04
C GLU A 25 -44.26 -27.48 8.24
N MET A 26 -45.59 -27.45 8.15
CA MET A 26 -46.39 -26.25 8.37
C MET A 26 -46.58 -26.02 9.87
N VAL A 27 -46.05 -24.90 10.37
CA VAL A 27 -46.17 -24.50 11.78
C VAL A 27 -46.96 -23.20 11.86
N VAL A 28 -47.86 -23.12 12.83
CA VAL A 28 -48.58 -21.88 13.14
C VAL A 28 -47.68 -21.00 14.00
N VAL A 29 -47.34 -19.80 13.51
CA VAL A 29 -46.35 -18.92 14.15
C VAL A 29 -47.03 -17.67 14.66
N GLU A 30 -47.31 -17.64 15.97
CA GLU A 30 -47.85 -16.46 16.66
C GLU A 30 -46.76 -15.40 16.86
N MET A 31 -46.56 -14.59 15.82
CA MET A 31 -45.62 -13.48 15.76
C MET A 31 -46.19 -12.20 16.39
N TRP A 32 -46.37 -12.15 17.72
CA TRP A 32 -46.72 -10.90 18.41
C TRP A 32 -45.56 -9.88 18.26
N PRO A 33 -45.75 -8.59 17.88
CA PRO A 33 -46.96 -7.79 17.64
C PRO A 33 -47.36 -7.63 16.14
N LEU A 34 -46.88 -8.48 15.23
CA LEU A 34 -47.17 -8.38 13.80
C LEU A 34 -48.55 -8.98 13.44
N PRO A 35 -49.39 -8.29 12.64
CA PRO A 35 -50.77 -8.70 12.33
C PRO A 35 -50.90 -9.93 11.40
N PHE A 36 -49.79 -10.54 10.99
CA PHE A 36 -49.75 -11.71 10.10
C PHE A 36 -49.53 -13.04 10.87
N ALA A 37 -49.54 -12.96 12.20
CA ALA A 37 -49.13 -13.98 13.18
C ALA A 37 -49.99 -15.25 13.27
N SER A 38 -50.99 -15.45 12.42
CA SER A 38 -51.89 -16.61 12.55
C SER A 38 -52.03 -17.37 11.25
N ARG A 39 -50.98 -17.37 10.42
CA ARG A 39 -50.94 -18.20 9.20
C ARG A 39 -50.00 -19.39 9.37
N PRO A 40 -50.41 -20.58 8.90
CA PRO A 40 -49.50 -21.70 8.78
C PRO A 40 -48.42 -21.35 7.76
N LEU A 41 -47.18 -21.32 8.22
CA LEU A 41 -46.01 -21.07 7.40
C LEU A 41 -45.08 -22.28 7.52
N PRO A 42 -44.44 -22.72 6.43
CA PRO A 42 -43.41 -23.75 6.54
C PRO A 42 -42.29 -23.28 7.46
N LEU A 43 -41.86 -24.14 8.40
CA LEU A 43 -40.85 -23.83 9.42
C LEU A 43 -39.56 -23.26 8.82
N TYR A 44 -39.15 -23.75 7.64
CA TYR A 44 -37.98 -23.23 6.95
C TYR A 44 -38.05 -21.73 6.67
N THR A 45 -39.23 -21.15 6.50
CA THR A 45 -39.40 -19.73 6.13
C THR A 45 -38.91 -18.82 7.25
N ILE A 46 -39.15 -19.20 8.51
CA ILE A 46 -38.76 -18.42 9.70
C ILE A 46 -37.24 -18.34 9.84
N VAL A 47 -36.53 -19.40 9.44
CA VAL A 47 -35.07 -19.48 9.58
C VAL A 47 -34.37 -18.98 8.32
N LEU A 48 -34.84 -19.40 7.14
CA LEU A 48 -34.23 -19.05 5.86
C LEU A 48 -34.39 -17.59 5.49
N VAL A 49 -35.53 -16.94 5.77
CA VAL A 49 -35.73 -15.55 5.37
C VAL A 49 -34.75 -14.62 6.08
N PRO A 50 -34.60 -14.65 7.43
CA PRO A 50 -33.58 -13.88 8.12
C PRO A 50 -32.16 -14.28 7.71
N ALA A 51 -31.90 -15.57 7.53
CA ALA A 51 -30.58 -16.06 7.10
C ALA A 51 -30.21 -15.54 5.70
N ALA A 52 -31.16 -15.53 4.77
CA ALA A 52 -31.00 -14.97 3.44
C ALA A 52 -30.73 -13.46 3.51
N ILE A 53 -31.49 -12.72 4.31
CA ILE A 53 -31.26 -11.29 4.54
C ILE A 53 -29.83 -11.07 5.07
N ALA A 54 -29.43 -11.78 6.12
CA ALA A 54 -28.09 -11.69 6.70
C ALA A 54 -26.99 -12.03 5.68
N PHE A 55 -27.22 -13.05 4.83
CA PHE A 55 -26.31 -13.43 3.76
C PHE A 55 -26.15 -12.31 2.72
N PHE A 56 -27.24 -11.74 2.24
CA PHE A 56 -27.19 -10.64 1.27
C PHE A 56 -26.52 -9.41 1.85
N LEU A 57 -26.83 -9.04 3.10
CA LEU A 57 -26.16 -7.94 3.81
C LEU A 57 -24.65 -8.22 3.97
N GLY A 58 -24.28 -9.42 4.41
CA GLY A 58 -22.88 -9.83 4.54
C GLY A 58 -22.14 -9.79 3.20
N GLY A 59 -22.77 -10.28 2.13
CA GLY A 59 -22.25 -10.20 0.77
C GLY A 59 -22.06 -8.76 0.29
N LEU A 60 -23.03 -7.88 0.58
CA LEU A 60 -22.97 -6.46 0.24
C LEU A 60 -21.82 -5.74 0.96
N ILE A 61 -21.61 -6.03 2.24
CA ILE A 61 -20.49 -5.51 3.05
C ILE A 61 -19.14 -5.95 2.44
N VAL A 62 -19.01 -7.23 2.11
CA VAL A 62 -17.80 -7.77 1.45
C VAL A 62 -17.56 -7.13 0.09
N TRP A 63 -18.63 -6.92 -0.68
CA TRP A 63 -18.55 -6.29 -2.00
C TRP A 63 -18.10 -4.82 -1.91
N MET A 64 -18.65 -4.05 -0.97
CA MET A 64 -18.22 -2.69 -0.69
C MET A 64 -16.74 -2.61 -0.25
N GLY A 65 -16.30 -3.54 0.60
CA GLY A 65 -14.90 -3.63 1.02
C GLY A 65 -13.93 -3.89 -0.15
N GLY A 66 -14.30 -4.79 -1.06
CA GLY A 66 -13.45 -5.16 -2.20
C GLY A 66 -13.22 -4.05 -3.23
N GLY A 67 -14.19 -3.15 -3.43
CA GLY A 67 -14.08 -2.01 -4.34
C GLY A 67 -13.11 -0.93 -3.84
N HIS A 68 -13.19 -0.61 -2.55
CA HIS A 68 -12.34 0.42 -1.92
C HIS A 68 -10.87 -0.01 -1.88
N THR A 69 -10.58 -1.27 -1.54
CA THR A 69 -9.21 -1.80 -1.49
C THR A 69 -8.50 -1.72 -2.83
N ARG A 70 -9.21 -1.95 -3.95
CA ARG A 70 -8.63 -1.83 -5.31
C ARG A 70 -8.25 -0.39 -5.66
N ARG A 71 -9.08 0.60 -5.27
CA ARG A 71 -8.76 2.02 -5.47
C ARG A 71 -7.57 2.45 -4.60
N LEU A 72 -7.56 2.06 -3.33
CA LEU A 72 -6.50 2.40 -2.39
C LEU A 72 -5.15 1.78 -2.80
N ALA A 73 -5.16 0.54 -3.30
CA ALA A 73 -3.95 -0.11 -3.80
C ALA A 73 -3.34 0.62 -5.00
N ARG A 74 -4.17 1.15 -5.92
CA ARG A 74 -3.70 1.97 -7.05
C ARG A 74 -3.11 3.30 -6.59
N GLN A 75 -3.77 3.98 -5.65
CA GLN A 75 -3.27 5.24 -5.09
C GLN A 75 -1.94 5.05 -4.36
N ARG A 76 -1.82 4.01 -3.52
CA ARG A 76 -0.56 3.68 -2.83
C ARG A 76 0.56 3.34 -3.81
N LYS A 77 0.27 2.58 -4.88
CA LYS A 77 1.26 2.31 -5.94
C LYS A 77 1.77 3.60 -6.60
N ARG A 78 0.87 4.55 -6.91
CA ARG A 78 1.25 5.85 -7.48
C ARG A 78 2.10 6.68 -6.52
N ALA A 79 1.72 6.73 -5.25
CA ALA A 79 2.48 7.44 -4.23
C ALA A 79 3.91 6.90 -4.09
N VAL A 80 4.08 5.57 -4.04
CA VAL A 80 5.41 4.95 -4.00
C VAL A 80 6.23 5.25 -5.26
N ALA A 81 5.60 5.23 -6.45
CA ALA A 81 6.29 5.58 -7.70
C ALA A 81 6.79 7.03 -7.70
N ASN A 82 5.95 7.97 -7.26
CA ASN A 82 6.34 9.38 -7.15
C ASN A 82 7.48 9.58 -6.15
N LEU A 83 7.37 8.95 -4.97
CA LEU A 83 8.39 9.06 -3.93
C LEU A 83 9.74 8.48 -4.38
N ARG A 84 9.73 7.38 -5.15
CA ARG A 84 10.94 6.83 -5.76
C ARG A 84 11.55 7.79 -6.78
N ALA A 85 10.72 8.41 -7.63
CA ALA A 85 11.20 9.39 -8.61
C ALA A 85 11.80 10.63 -7.93
N GLU A 86 11.24 11.08 -6.81
CA GLU A 86 11.82 12.18 -6.02
C GLU A 86 13.16 11.80 -5.40
N LEU A 87 13.28 10.58 -4.85
CA LEU A 87 14.55 10.07 -4.32
C LEU A 87 15.64 10.00 -5.40
N GLU A 88 15.30 9.51 -6.59
CA GLU A 88 16.24 9.47 -7.73
C GLU A 88 16.69 10.89 -8.14
N ARG A 89 15.78 11.87 -8.16
CA ARG A 89 16.11 13.27 -8.46
C ARG A 89 17.01 13.90 -7.39
N LEU A 90 16.74 13.62 -6.13
CA LEU A 90 17.55 14.09 -5.00
C LEU A 90 18.95 13.46 -5.03
N GLN A 91 19.04 12.16 -5.28
CA GLN A 91 20.32 11.47 -5.43
C GLN A 91 21.11 12.00 -6.63
N ALA A 92 20.46 12.22 -7.77
CA ALA A 92 21.11 12.82 -8.94
C ALA A 92 21.65 14.23 -8.63
N SER A 93 20.87 15.05 -7.92
CA SER A 93 21.31 16.38 -7.48
C SER A 93 22.49 16.31 -6.52
N LYS A 94 22.45 15.41 -5.53
CA LYS A 94 23.55 15.20 -4.59
C LYS A 94 24.84 14.78 -5.32
N ASN A 95 24.74 13.79 -6.22
CA ASN A 95 25.88 13.32 -6.99
C ASN A 95 26.53 14.44 -7.83
N ARG A 96 25.72 15.37 -8.38
CA ARG A 96 26.24 16.53 -9.12
C ARG A 96 27.02 17.49 -8.21
N VAL A 97 26.52 17.75 -7.00
CA VAL A 97 27.21 18.59 -6.02
C VAL A 97 28.53 17.94 -5.59
N ASP A 98 28.50 16.64 -5.28
CA ASP A 98 29.70 15.88 -4.90
C ASP A 98 30.75 15.89 -6.03
N GLN A 99 30.32 15.72 -7.28
CA GLN A 99 31.20 15.82 -8.45
C GLN A 99 31.77 17.24 -8.64
N ALA A 100 30.97 18.29 -8.43
CA ALA A 100 31.44 19.67 -8.51
C ALA A 100 32.48 19.97 -7.41
N MET A 101 32.24 19.52 -6.18
CA MET A 101 33.21 19.64 -5.08
C MET A 101 34.50 18.88 -5.37
N ALA A 102 34.42 17.67 -5.93
CA ALA A 102 35.61 16.91 -6.33
C ALA A 102 36.45 17.67 -7.36
N ARG A 103 35.82 18.24 -8.39
CA ARG A 103 36.51 19.06 -9.41
C ARG A 103 37.16 20.30 -8.81
N VAL A 104 36.48 21.00 -7.91
CA VAL A 104 37.04 22.18 -7.22
C VAL A 104 38.24 21.79 -6.35
N ASN A 105 38.15 20.68 -5.62
CA ASN A 105 39.25 20.17 -4.81
C ASN A 105 40.45 19.76 -5.66
N GLU A 106 40.22 19.16 -6.82
CA GLU A 106 41.26 18.79 -7.78
C GLU A 106 41.95 20.02 -8.37
N ALA A 107 41.18 21.03 -8.82
CA ALA A 107 41.74 22.29 -9.31
C ALA A 107 42.59 22.99 -8.24
N ARG A 108 42.11 23.06 -6.99
CA ARG A 108 42.83 23.66 -5.87
C ARG A 108 44.13 22.91 -5.54
N ARG A 109 44.17 21.59 -5.72
CA ARG A 109 45.40 20.79 -5.55
C ARG A 109 46.44 21.10 -6.62
N ILE A 110 46.01 21.25 -7.88
CA ILE A 110 46.91 21.60 -8.99
C ILE A 110 47.49 23.00 -8.78
N GLU A 111 46.66 23.94 -8.35
CA GLU A 111 47.08 25.32 -8.05
C GLU A 111 48.11 25.34 -6.91
N ALA A 112 47.85 24.63 -5.80
CA ALA A 112 48.80 24.50 -4.69
C ALA A 112 50.12 23.82 -5.10
N ALA A 113 50.07 22.81 -5.96
CA ALA A 113 51.28 22.15 -6.49
C ALA A 113 52.08 23.10 -7.40
N THR A 114 51.39 23.94 -8.18
CA THR A 114 52.02 24.92 -9.07
C THR A 114 52.67 26.06 -8.29
N ASP A 115 52.00 26.58 -7.26
CA ASP A 115 52.55 27.63 -6.40
C ASP A 115 53.73 27.13 -5.57
N GLY A 116 53.67 25.89 -5.05
CA GLY A 116 54.81 25.27 -4.37
C GLY A 116 56.04 25.12 -5.26
N ALA A 117 55.85 24.78 -6.54
CA ALA A 117 56.94 24.71 -7.52
C ALA A 117 57.53 26.09 -7.84
N ARG A 118 56.69 27.13 -7.92
CA ARG A 118 57.13 28.53 -8.12
C ARG A 118 57.93 29.04 -6.93
N ASP A 119 57.48 28.75 -5.72
CA ASP A 119 58.18 29.14 -4.50
C ASP A 119 59.53 28.43 -4.34
N ALA A 120 59.60 27.14 -4.70
CA ALA A 120 60.86 26.40 -4.74
C ALA A 120 61.85 27.01 -5.75
N ALA A 121 61.39 27.30 -6.97
CA ALA A 121 62.20 27.97 -7.99
C ALA A 121 62.68 29.36 -7.53
N ARG A 122 61.84 30.10 -6.77
CA ARG A 122 62.21 31.41 -6.21
C ARG A 122 63.29 31.31 -5.12
N ARG A 123 63.37 30.21 -4.37
CA ARG A 123 64.44 29.97 -3.37
C ARG A 123 65.76 29.54 -3.99
N GLU A 124 65.72 28.83 -5.11
CA GLU A 124 66.93 28.38 -5.82
C GLU A 124 67.56 29.46 -6.71
N LEU A 125 66.80 30.50 -7.07
CA LEU A 125 67.33 31.66 -7.78
C LEU A 125 68.42 32.36 -6.95
N PRO A 126 69.66 32.51 -7.46
CA PRO A 126 70.73 33.18 -6.74
C PRO A 126 70.33 34.62 -6.44
N SER A 127 70.41 35.02 -5.16
CA SER A 127 70.22 36.42 -4.76
C SER A 127 71.16 37.31 -5.60
N PRO A 128 70.63 38.32 -6.31
CA PRO A 128 71.44 39.21 -7.16
C PRO A 128 72.56 39.95 -6.40
N ASP A 129 72.47 39.94 -5.07
CA ASP A 129 73.31 40.70 -4.14
C ASP A 129 74.66 40.02 -3.81
N ARG A 130 74.98 38.88 -4.42
CA ARG A 130 76.29 38.21 -4.28
C ARG A 130 77.27 38.49 -5.41
N ALA A 131 76.94 39.43 -6.31
CA ALA A 131 77.75 39.77 -7.49
C ALA A 131 78.43 41.15 -7.43
N ALA A 132 78.49 41.80 -6.27
CA ALA A 132 79.19 43.08 -6.08
C ALA A 132 80.28 42.97 -5.01
#